data_AF-A0A1E1XK43-F1
#
_entry.id   AF-A0A1E1XK43-F1
#
_cell.length_a   1.000
_cell.length_b   1.000
_cell.length_c   1.000
_cell.angle_alpha   90.00
_cell.angle_beta   90.00
_cell.angle_gamma   90.00
#
_symmetry.space_group_name_H-M   'P 1'
#
loop_
_entity.id
_entity.type
_entity.pdbx_description
1 polymer ?
#
loop_
_entity_poly.entity_id
_entity_poly.type
_entity_poly.pdbx_seq_one_letter_code
_entity_poly.pdbx_strand_id
1 'polypeptide(L)'
;MRYGAALLVCFAALAACAEATKRPIIGIVAQHLYSRTFNPDRTSTYIAASYVKFIEAAGGRVVPIFVNQTEDYYRKVFNSVNGVLFPGGQADLESSGYLEAAKIIFDLAVQAHKNGTEFPLWGTCLGFEALSRLAIDKLVLRHCFAEDLPLPLNFTSGFRESRLFDGLPR
;
A
#
# COMPACT_ATOMS: atom_id res chain seq x y z
N MET A 1 34.25 2.69 57.51
CA MET A 1 33.86 3.48 56.31
C MET A 1 34.31 2.72 55.07
N ARG A 2 33.38 2.15 54.31
CA ARG A 2 33.66 1.45 53.04
C ARG A 2 32.91 2.20 51.94
N TYR A 3 33.63 2.83 51.02
CA TYR A 3 33.07 3.47 49.84
C TYR A 3 32.84 2.41 48.76
N GLY A 4 31.58 2.19 48.37
CA GLY A 4 31.21 1.37 47.22
C GLY A 4 31.12 2.26 45.98
N ALA A 5 31.93 1.98 44.96
CA ALA A 5 31.81 2.62 43.66
C ALA A 5 30.67 1.94 42.88
N ALA A 6 29.60 2.69 42.59
CA ALA A 6 28.55 2.26 41.70
C ALA A 6 28.98 2.55 40.25
N LEU A 7 29.20 1.49 39.47
CA LEU A 7 29.49 1.59 38.04
C LEU A 7 28.16 1.79 37.29
N LEU A 8 27.92 3.01 36.79
CA LEU A 8 26.74 3.32 36.00
C LEU A 8 27.04 2.95 34.53
N VAL A 9 26.50 1.82 34.07
CA VAL A 9 26.59 1.42 32.66
C VAL A 9 25.46 2.10 31.90
N CYS A 10 25.78 3.20 31.20
CA CYS A 10 24.87 3.83 30.26
C CYS A 10 24.74 2.96 29.00
N PHE A 11 23.64 2.24 28.86
CA PHE A 11 23.24 1.66 27.58
C PHE A 11 22.76 2.80 26.67
N ALA A 12 23.68 3.32 25.83
CA ALA A 12 23.29 4.18 24.72
C ALA A 12 22.55 3.32 23.69
N ALA A 13 21.21 3.41 23.69
CA ALA A 13 20.41 2.88 22.60
C ALA A 13 20.75 3.67 21.33
N LEU A 14 21.51 3.05 20.42
CA LEU A 14 21.70 3.54 19.06
C LEU A 14 20.34 3.47 18.36
N ALA A 15 19.56 4.55 18.43
CA ALA A 15 18.46 4.76 17.52
C ALA A 15 19.06 4.97 16.13
N ALA A 16 19.13 3.89 15.33
CA ALA A 16 19.45 4.00 13.92
C ALA A 16 18.33 4.80 13.26
N CYS A 17 18.59 6.09 13.00
CA CYS A 17 17.72 6.90 12.16
C CYS A 17 17.86 6.35 10.73
N ALA A 18 16.88 5.58 10.27
CA ALA A 18 16.84 5.15 8.88
C ALA A 18 16.62 6.40 8.02
N GLU A 19 17.67 6.83 7.31
CA GLU A 19 17.57 7.96 6.39
C GLU A 19 16.63 7.60 5.23
N ALA A 20 15.69 8.50 4.92
CA ALA A 20 14.73 8.29 3.85
C ALA A 20 15.45 8.15 2.50
N THR A 21 15.05 7.14 1.71
CA THR A 21 15.64 6.92 0.37
C THR A 21 15.16 7.96 -0.63
N LYS A 22 16.09 8.52 -1.41
CA LYS A 22 15.77 9.38 -2.57
C LYS A 22 15.46 8.61 -3.86
N ARG A 23 15.41 7.27 -3.78
CA ARG A 23 15.19 6.39 -4.94
C ARG A 23 14.12 5.33 -4.61
N PRO A 24 12.91 5.73 -4.22
CA PRO A 24 11.91 4.77 -3.75
C PRO A 24 11.51 3.77 -4.84
N ILE A 25 11.28 2.53 -4.44
CA ILE A 25 10.68 1.48 -5.25
C ILE A 25 9.29 1.22 -4.70
N ILE A 26 8.26 1.34 -5.52
CA ILE A 26 6.86 1.13 -5.14
C ILE A 26 6.36 -0.14 -5.84
N GLY A 27 5.82 -1.05 -5.04
CA GLY A 27 5.14 -2.22 -5.56
C GLY A 27 3.76 -1.85 -6.09
N ILE A 28 3.35 -2.38 -7.25
CA ILE A 28 1.98 -2.25 -7.76
C ILE A 28 1.37 -3.64 -7.88
N VAL A 29 0.25 -3.88 -7.19
CA VAL A 29 -0.43 -5.17 -7.23
C VAL A 29 -1.12 -5.38 -8.57
N ALA A 30 -0.76 -6.47 -9.26
CA ALA A 30 -1.40 -6.90 -10.49
C ALA A 30 -2.79 -7.48 -10.20
N GLN A 31 -3.62 -7.60 -11.23
CA GLN A 31 -4.92 -8.25 -11.12
C GLN A 31 -5.17 -9.16 -12.31
N HIS A 32 -6.06 -10.14 -12.17
CA HIS A 32 -6.40 -11.05 -13.26
C HIS A 32 -7.01 -10.30 -14.44
N LEU A 33 -6.66 -10.71 -15.65
CA LEU A 33 -7.31 -10.24 -16.87
C LEU A 33 -8.59 -11.06 -17.10
N TYR A 34 -9.77 -10.48 -16.87
CA TYR A 34 -11.05 -11.20 -16.97
C TYR A 34 -11.58 -11.38 -18.41
N SER A 35 -10.79 -11.07 -19.44
CA SER A 35 -11.18 -11.23 -20.84
C SER A 35 -11.08 -12.70 -21.28
N ARG A 36 -12.20 -13.31 -21.68
CA ARG A 36 -12.19 -14.68 -22.24
C ARG A 36 -11.46 -14.78 -23.59
N THR A 37 -11.42 -13.70 -24.35
CA THR A 37 -10.78 -13.66 -25.67
C THR A 37 -9.26 -13.55 -25.55
N PHE A 38 -8.77 -12.76 -24.59
CA PHE A 38 -7.34 -12.48 -24.42
C PHE A 38 -6.68 -13.26 -23.27
N ASN A 39 -7.46 -13.92 -22.41
CA ASN A 39 -6.99 -14.73 -21.28
C ASN A 39 -7.88 -15.99 -21.10
N PRO A 40 -7.88 -16.91 -22.08
CA PRO A 40 -8.78 -18.07 -22.09
C PRO A 40 -8.54 -19.04 -20.93
N ASP A 41 -7.29 -19.14 -20.47
CA ASP A 41 -6.87 -19.96 -19.33
C ASP A 41 -7.00 -19.25 -17.97
N ARG A 42 -7.35 -17.96 -17.98
CA ARG A 42 -7.54 -17.12 -16.78
C ARG A 42 -6.32 -17.01 -15.88
N THR A 43 -5.12 -17.25 -16.42
CA THR A 43 -3.87 -17.19 -15.65
C THR A 43 -3.17 -15.84 -15.77
N SER A 44 -3.45 -15.10 -16.86
CA SER A 44 -2.78 -13.83 -17.13
C SER A 44 -3.21 -12.75 -16.15
N THR A 45 -2.24 -11.95 -15.72
CA THR A 45 -2.44 -10.79 -14.87
C THR A 45 -1.97 -9.53 -15.59
N TYR A 46 -2.48 -8.37 -15.20
CA TYR A 46 -2.11 -7.10 -15.80
C TYR A 46 -2.00 -5.99 -14.75
N ILE A 47 -1.29 -4.92 -15.14
CA ILE A 47 -1.25 -3.62 -14.46
C ILE A 47 -1.49 -2.57 -15.55
N ALA A 48 -2.44 -1.66 -15.35
CA ALA A 48 -2.63 -0.56 -16.29
C ALA A 48 -1.41 0.38 -16.25
N ALA A 49 -0.85 0.70 -17.43
CA ALA A 49 0.37 1.48 -17.54
C ALA A 49 0.28 2.90 -16.94
N SER A 50 -0.94 3.43 -16.79
CA SER A 50 -1.19 4.72 -16.12
C SER A 50 -0.72 4.73 -14.66
N TYR A 51 -0.86 3.63 -13.91
CA TYR A 51 -0.36 3.55 -12.53
C TYR A 51 1.17 3.53 -12.48
N VAL A 52 1.82 2.89 -13.45
CA VAL A 52 3.29 2.89 -13.56
C VAL A 52 3.78 4.32 -13.79
N LYS A 53 3.22 5.00 -14.79
CA LYS A 53 3.55 6.39 -15.12
C LYS A 53 3.26 7.36 -13.98
N PHE A 54 2.19 7.13 -13.22
CA PHE A 54 1.84 7.93 -12.04
C PHE A 54 2.96 7.90 -10.99
N ILE A 55 3.50 6.72 -10.68
CA ILE A 55 4.62 6.58 -9.73
C ILE A 55 5.93 7.15 -10.32
N GLU A 56 6.23 6.87 -11.58
CA GLU A 56 7.46 7.36 -12.24
C GLU A 56 7.49 8.89 -12.35
N ALA A 57 6.34 9.52 -12.61
CA ALA A 57 6.21 10.98 -12.64
C ALA A 57 6.52 11.63 -11.28
N ALA A 58 6.33 10.91 -10.18
CA ALA A 58 6.70 11.34 -8.82
C ALA A 58 8.17 10.99 -8.45
N GLY A 59 8.96 10.47 -9.39
CA GLY A 59 10.36 10.10 -9.17
C GLY A 59 10.56 8.70 -8.56
N GLY A 60 9.52 7.88 -8.48
CA GLY A 60 9.59 6.50 -8.01
C GLY A 60 9.95 5.51 -9.12
N ARG A 61 10.38 4.31 -8.72
CA ARG A 61 10.51 3.14 -9.60
C ARG A 61 9.42 2.14 -9.25
N VAL A 62 9.01 1.32 -10.22
CA VAL A 62 7.92 0.36 -10.03
C VAL A 62 8.42 -1.07 -10.10
N VAL A 63 7.87 -1.93 -9.24
CA VAL A 63 7.97 -3.39 -9.34
C VAL A 63 6.55 -3.97 -9.37
N PRO A 64 6.23 -4.87 -10.33
CA PRO A 64 4.94 -5.57 -10.32
C PRO A 64 4.89 -6.57 -9.16
N ILE A 65 3.77 -6.61 -8.43
CA ILE A 65 3.46 -7.64 -7.45
C ILE A 65 2.42 -8.57 -8.05
N PHE A 66 2.80 -9.80 -8.36
CA PHE A 66 1.88 -10.78 -8.93
C PHE A 66 0.94 -11.34 -7.88
N VAL A 67 -0.28 -11.70 -8.30
CA VAL A 67 -1.28 -12.37 -7.45
C VAL A 67 -1.09 -13.89 -7.46
N ASN A 68 -1.82 -14.57 -6.58
CA ASN A 68 -1.76 -16.04 -6.38
C ASN A 68 -0.34 -16.56 -6.08
N GLN A 69 0.49 -15.74 -5.43
CA GLN A 69 1.81 -16.13 -4.98
C GLN A 69 1.79 -16.59 -3.52
N THR A 70 2.88 -17.20 -3.06
CA THR A 70 3.00 -17.64 -1.66
C THR A 70 3.15 -16.47 -0.69
N GLU A 71 2.85 -16.71 0.59
CA GLU A 71 3.09 -15.70 1.64
C GLU A 71 4.56 -15.27 1.69
N ASP A 72 5.50 -16.19 1.52
CA ASP A 72 6.94 -15.91 1.46
C ASP A 72 7.31 -14.97 0.31
N TYR A 73 6.67 -15.11 -0.85
CA TYR A 73 6.84 -14.18 -1.96
C TYR A 73 6.44 -12.76 -1.54
N TYR A 74 5.25 -12.60 -0.95
CA TYR A 74 4.77 -11.28 -0.54
C TYR A 74 5.64 -10.69 0.57
N ARG A 75 6.08 -11.49 1.55
CA ARG A 75 7.03 -11.05 2.59
C ARG A 75 8.34 -10.57 1.98
N LYS A 76 8.89 -11.32 1.01
CA LYS A 76 10.13 -10.94 0.33
C LYS A 76 9.99 -9.63 -0.44
N VAL A 77 8.90 -9.49 -1.20
CA VAL A 77 8.63 -8.26 -1.96
C VAL A 77 8.39 -7.07 -1.03
N PHE A 78 7.58 -7.24 0.02
CA PHE A 78 7.30 -6.22 1.03
C PHE A 78 8.60 -5.67 1.64
N ASN A 79 9.52 -6.56 2.03
CA ASN A 79 10.82 -6.18 2.59
C ASN A 79 11.79 -5.57 1.55
N SER A 80 11.46 -5.61 0.26
CA SER A 80 12.30 -5.12 -0.84
C SER A 80 11.79 -3.81 -1.47
N VAL A 81 10.61 -3.32 -1.07
CA VAL A 81 10.00 -2.09 -1.60
C VAL A 81 9.77 -1.08 -0.47
N ASN A 82 9.49 0.17 -0.84
CA ASN A 82 9.28 1.27 0.10
C ASN A 82 7.81 1.63 0.32
N GLY A 83 6.90 0.96 -0.37
CA GLY A 83 5.46 1.19 -0.31
C GLY A 83 4.73 0.35 -1.35
N VAL A 84 3.41 0.24 -1.23
CA VAL A 84 2.57 -0.50 -2.18
C VAL A 84 1.35 0.31 -2.61
N LEU A 85 1.07 0.26 -3.91
CA LEU A 85 -0.14 0.77 -4.53
C LEU A 85 -1.06 -0.39 -4.93
N PHE A 86 -2.32 -0.29 -4.49
CA PHE A 86 -3.45 -1.11 -4.89
C PHE A 86 -4.25 -0.36 -5.98
N PRO A 87 -4.13 -0.76 -7.26
CA PRO A 87 -4.78 -0.05 -8.36
C PRO A 87 -6.29 -0.25 -8.40
N GLY A 88 -6.97 0.56 -9.21
CA GLY A 88 -8.37 0.32 -9.59
C GLY A 88 -8.52 -0.92 -10.47
N GLY A 89 -9.73 -1.43 -10.61
CA GLY A 89 -9.96 -2.70 -11.29
C GLY A 89 -11.37 -3.26 -11.08
N GLN A 90 -11.53 -4.54 -11.44
CA GLN A 90 -12.81 -5.28 -11.33
C GLN A 90 -12.65 -6.64 -10.62
N ALA A 91 -11.55 -6.84 -9.89
CA ALA A 91 -11.38 -8.08 -9.14
C ALA A 91 -12.38 -8.14 -7.97
N ASP A 92 -12.83 -9.36 -7.66
CA ASP A 92 -13.77 -9.61 -6.57
C ASP A 92 -13.16 -9.30 -5.19
N LEU A 93 -13.94 -8.72 -4.28
CA LEU A 93 -13.51 -8.32 -2.93
C LEU A 93 -13.86 -9.35 -1.85
N GLU A 94 -14.12 -10.60 -2.24
CA GLU A 94 -14.30 -11.73 -1.31
C GLU A 94 -13.28 -12.85 -1.55
N SER A 95 -13.02 -13.20 -2.82
CA SER A 95 -12.39 -14.46 -3.22
C SER A 95 -11.33 -14.32 -4.33
N SER A 96 -10.85 -13.11 -4.61
CA SER A 96 -9.82 -12.90 -5.63
C SER A 96 -8.40 -12.97 -5.07
N GLY A 97 -7.46 -13.44 -5.89
CA GLY A 97 -6.03 -13.35 -5.59
C GLY A 97 -5.53 -11.91 -5.40
N TYR A 98 -6.24 -10.92 -5.94
CA TYR A 98 -5.97 -9.51 -5.70
C TYR A 98 -6.22 -9.14 -4.24
N LEU A 99 -7.40 -9.50 -3.70
CA LEU A 99 -7.72 -9.26 -2.30
C LEU A 99 -6.81 -10.06 -1.38
N GLU A 100 -6.50 -11.31 -1.71
CA GLU A 100 -5.57 -12.14 -0.92
C GLU A 100 -4.19 -11.49 -0.82
N ALA A 101 -3.61 -11.06 -1.96
CA ALA A 101 -2.35 -10.32 -1.98
C ALA A 101 -2.44 -9.02 -1.16
N ALA A 102 -3.52 -8.25 -1.35
CA ALA A 102 -3.75 -7.00 -0.63
C ALA A 102 -3.86 -7.23 0.89
N LYS A 103 -4.53 -8.31 1.32
CA LYS A 103 -4.66 -8.68 2.74
C LYS A 103 -3.30 -8.97 3.35
N ILE A 104 -2.49 -9.81 2.71
CA ILE A 104 -1.16 -10.17 3.23
C ILE A 104 -0.28 -8.92 3.36
N ILE A 105 -0.26 -8.07 2.33
CA ILE A 105 0.51 -6.81 2.35
C ILE A 105 -0.01 -5.83 3.39
N PHE A 106 -1.33 -5.72 3.55
CA PHE A 106 -1.98 -4.88 4.56
C PHE A 106 -1.58 -5.34 5.98
N ASP A 107 -1.67 -6.64 6.26
CA ASP A 107 -1.30 -7.20 7.56
C ASP A 107 0.20 -6.97 7.87
N LEU A 108 1.08 -7.10 6.86
CA LEU A 108 2.50 -6.77 6.98
C LEU A 108 2.73 -5.29 7.28
N ALA A 109 2.04 -4.38 6.60
CA ALA A 109 2.14 -2.95 6.84
C ALA A 109 1.67 -2.56 8.25
N VAL A 110 0.57 -3.15 8.73
CA VAL A 110 0.07 -2.95 10.09
C VAL A 110 1.07 -3.47 11.13
N GLN A 111 1.68 -4.63 10.89
CA GLN A 111 2.73 -5.18 11.76
C GLN A 111 3.98 -4.29 11.77
N ALA A 112 4.42 -3.82 10.61
CA ALA A 112 5.54 -2.88 10.48
C ALA A 112 5.28 -1.59 11.27
N HIS A 113 4.08 -1.02 11.13
CA HIS A 113 3.68 0.19 11.85
C HIS A 113 3.68 -0.02 13.37
N LYS A 114 3.13 -1.14 13.87
CA LYS A 114 3.18 -1.51 15.30
C LYS A 114 4.61 -1.66 15.83
N ASN A 115 5.56 -2.03 14.96
CA ASN A 115 6.97 -2.15 15.29
C ASN A 115 7.76 -0.85 15.04
N GLY A 116 7.08 0.27 14.82
CA GLY A 116 7.71 1.59 14.63
C GLY A 116 8.29 1.85 13.24
N THR A 117 7.94 1.02 12.25
CA THR A 117 8.37 1.20 10.84
C THR A 117 7.18 1.69 10.02
N GLU A 118 7.30 2.88 9.43
CA GLU A 118 6.28 3.40 8.51
C GLU A 118 6.39 2.73 7.14
N PHE A 119 5.27 2.19 6.65
CA PHE A 119 5.17 1.59 5.32
C PHE A 119 3.88 2.08 4.64
N PRO A 120 3.97 2.98 3.65
CA PRO A 120 2.79 3.57 3.03
C PRO A 120 2.06 2.59 2.12
N LEU A 121 0.74 2.54 2.28
CA LEU A 121 -0.19 1.88 1.37
C LEU A 121 -1.06 2.93 0.68
N TRP A 122 -1.27 2.79 -0.63
CA TRP A 122 -2.15 3.65 -1.42
C TRP A 122 -3.20 2.82 -2.15
N GLY A 123 -4.48 3.19 -2.05
CA GLY A 123 -5.57 2.52 -2.75
C GLY A 123 -6.30 3.45 -3.69
N THR A 124 -6.48 3.06 -4.96
CA THR A 124 -7.26 3.82 -5.96
C THR A 124 -8.45 2.99 -6.41
N CYS A 125 -9.67 3.56 -6.41
CA CYS A 125 -10.90 2.87 -6.82
C CYS A 125 -11.03 1.50 -6.10
N LEU A 126 -10.97 0.37 -6.81
CA LEU A 126 -10.93 -0.98 -6.23
C LEU A 126 -9.92 -1.11 -5.07
N GLY A 127 -8.75 -0.50 -5.16
CA GLY A 127 -7.77 -0.50 -4.08
C GLY A 127 -8.25 0.25 -2.82
N PHE A 128 -9.03 1.33 -2.98
CA PHE A 128 -9.65 2.03 -1.85
C PHE A 128 -10.75 1.16 -1.22
N GLU A 129 -11.55 0.49 -2.04
CA GLU A 129 -12.57 -0.46 -1.57
C GLU A 129 -11.94 -1.64 -0.81
N ALA A 130 -10.83 -2.19 -1.32
CA ALA A 130 -10.06 -3.24 -0.65
C ALA A 130 -9.50 -2.76 0.70
N LEU A 131 -8.88 -1.57 0.76
CA LEU A 131 -8.40 -1.01 2.02
C LEU A 131 -9.54 -0.82 3.04
N SER A 132 -10.69 -0.29 2.60
CA SER A 132 -11.87 -0.16 3.46
C SER A 132 -12.32 -1.52 3.98
N ARG A 133 -12.46 -2.52 3.09
CA ARG A 133 -12.86 -3.90 3.42
C ARG A 133 -11.92 -4.55 4.43
N LEU A 134 -10.61 -4.37 4.28
CA LEU A 134 -9.59 -4.95 5.15
C LEU A 134 -9.51 -4.25 6.50
N ALA A 135 -9.61 -2.92 6.52
CA ALA A 135 -9.52 -2.14 7.76
C ALA A 135 -10.68 -2.38 8.73
N ILE A 136 -11.90 -2.59 8.21
CA ILE A 136 -13.11 -2.78 9.03
C ILE A 136 -13.57 -4.24 9.09
N ASP A 137 -12.90 -5.11 8.34
CA ASP A 137 -13.25 -6.52 8.12
C ASP A 137 -14.71 -6.77 7.67
N LYS A 138 -15.27 -5.87 6.84
CA LYS A 138 -16.65 -5.98 6.31
C LYS A 138 -16.78 -5.33 4.94
N LEU A 139 -17.65 -5.87 4.09
CA LEU A 139 -18.01 -5.24 2.82
C LEU A 139 -19.11 -4.21 3.07
N VAL A 140 -18.77 -2.92 2.96
CA VAL A 140 -19.68 -1.78 3.26
C VAL A 140 -19.96 -0.91 2.05
N LEU A 141 -19.79 -1.46 0.85
CA LEU A 141 -19.99 -0.73 -0.39
C LEU A 141 -21.48 -0.53 -0.67
N ARG A 142 -21.80 0.56 -1.35
CA ARG A 142 -23.14 0.84 -1.89
C ARG A 142 -23.03 1.22 -3.35
N HIS A 143 -24.03 0.85 -4.12
CA HIS A 143 -24.15 1.29 -5.49
C HIS A 143 -24.27 2.82 -5.55
N CYS A 144 -23.54 3.44 -6.48
CA CYS A 144 -23.63 4.86 -6.78
C CYS A 144 -23.46 5.09 -8.28
N PHE A 145 -24.05 6.17 -8.79
CA PHE A 145 -23.94 6.56 -10.20
C PHE A 145 -22.73 7.48 -10.39
N ALA A 146 -21.54 6.88 -10.43
CA ALA A 146 -20.26 7.59 -10.50
C ALA A 146 -19.33 7.07 -11.62
N GLU A 147 -19.87 6.28 -12.55
CA GLU A 147 -19.15 5.83 -13.74
C GLU A 147 -19.12 6.95 -14.79
N ASP A 148 -17.96 7.13 -15.44
CA ASP A 148 -17.72 8.15 -16.48
C ASP A 148 -18.17 9.57 -16.11
N LEU A 149 -17.93 9.96 -14.84
CA LEU A 149 -18.41 11.22 -14.29
C LEU A 149 -17.27 12.00 -13.61
N PRO A 150 -16.79 13.11 -14.19
CA PRO A 150 -15.85 13.99 -13.51
C PRO A 150 -16.56 14.81 -12.44
N LEU A 151 -16.03 14.79 -11.20
CA LEU A 151 -16.57 15.53 -10.06
C LEU A 151 -15.48 16.33 -9.34
N PRO A 152 -15.81 17.51 -8.79
CA PRO A 152 -14.92 18.21 -7.87
C PRO A 152 -14.82 17.48 -6.52
N LEU A 153 -13.76 17.74 -5.77
CA LEU A 153 -13.63 17.29 -4.37
C LEU A 153 -14.27 18.31 -3.42
N ASN A 154 -15.23 17.85 -2.64
CA ASN A 154 -15.76 18.61 -1.50
C ASN A 154 -14.88 18.35 -0.28
N PHE A 155 -13.88 19.21 -0.06
CA PHE A 155 -12.99 19.09 1.10
C PHE A 155 -13.75 19.26 2.42
N THR A 156 -13.46 18.41 3.39
CA THR A 156 -13.97 18.57 4.76
C THR A 156 -13.13 19.58 5.54
N SER A 157 -13.68 20.09 6.66
CA SER A 157 -12.88 20.85 7.63
C SER A 157 -11.67 20.02 8.07
N GLY A 158 -10.51 20.65 8.20
CA GLY A 158 -9.30 19.94 8.63
C GLY A 158 -8.44 19.39 7.49
N PHE A 159 -8.85 19.55 6.21
CA PHE A 159 -8.10 18.94 5.10
C PHE A 159 -6.67 19.48 4.98
N ARG A 160 -6.43 20.74 5.36
CA ARG A 160 -5.11 21.38 5.29
C ARG A 160 -4.15 20.89 6.38
N GLU A 161 -4.69 20.34 7.45
CA GLU A 161 -3.95 19.72 8.55
C GLU A 161 -3.68 18.22 8.28
N SER A 162 -4.21 17.68 7.18
CA SER A 162 -3.97 16.29 6.78
C SER A 162 -2.62 16.10 6.10
N ARG A 163 -1.98 14.94 6.31
CA ARG A 163 -0.72 14.58 5.64
C ARG A 163 -0.81 14.57 4.11
N LEU A 164 -1.99 14.34 3.54
CA LEU A 164 -2.16 14.20 2.10
C LEU A 164 -2.20 15.56 1.39
N PHE A 165 -2.77 16.58 2.04
CA PHE A 165 -3.06 17.87 1.41
C PHE A 165 -2.34 19.06 2.05
N ASP A 166 -1.45 18.85 3.03
CA ASP A 166 -0.70 19.94 3.68
C ASP A 166 0.15 20.76 2.69
N GLY A 167 0.65 20.13 1.64
CA GLY A 167 1.54 20.72 0.64
C GLY A 167 0.83 21.34 -0.56
N LEU A 168 -0.50 21.38 -0.57
CA LEU A 168 -1.23 22.04 -1.65
C LEU A 168 -0.96 23.56 -1.66
N PRO A 169 -0.74 24.18 -2.85
CA PRO A 169 -0.61 25.63 -2.96
C PRO A 169 -1.77 26.39 -2.29
N ARG A 170 -1.45 27.56 -1.76
CA ARG A 170 -2.44 28.47 -1.18
C ARG A 170 -3.06 29.35 -2.23
#